data_AF-A0A7W0PFX5-F1
#
_entry.id   AF-A0A7W0PFX5-F1
#
_cell.length_a   1.000
_cell.length_b   1.000
_cell.length_c   1.000
_cell.angle_alpha   90.00
_cell.angle_beta   90.00
_cell.angle_gamma   90.00
#
_symmetry.space_group_name_H-M   'P 1'
#
loop_
_entity.id
_entity.type
_entity.pdbx_description
1 polymer ?
#
loop_
_entity_poly.entity_id
_entity_poly.type
_entity_poly.pdbx_seq_one_letter_code
_entity_poly.pdbx_strand_id
1 'polypeptide(L)'
;MLEYDDPRSGSFEPLRAVPEGKTAVLGLVTTKSGRRETVDELSARIEEASAFCPLERLALSPQCGFATSILGNDLTVEDERSKLETIAKTASLVWG
;
A
#
# COMPACT_ATOMS: atom_id res chain seq x y z
N MET A 1 8.40 -6.16 -0.96
CA MET A 1 7.50 -5.08 -0.50
C MET A 1 8.21 -3.77 -0.73
N LEU A 2 7.52 -2.76 -1.25
CA LEU A 2 8.06 -1.44 -1.58
C LEU A 2 7.16 -0.37 -0.97
N GLU A 3 7.73 0.60 -0.25
CA GLU A 3 6.98 1.62 0.49
C GLU A 3 6.70 2.85 -0.39
N TYR A 4 5.42 3.17 -0.59
CA TYR A 4 4.92 4.22 -1.48
C TYR A 4 3.78 5.04 -0.84
N ASP A 5 3.72 5.09 0.49
CA ASP A 5 2.65 5.75 1.24
C ASP A 5 2.78 7.28 1.30
N ASP A 6 3.94 7.84 0.91
CA ASP A 6 4.15 9.27 0.84
C ASP A 6 4.76 9.75 -0.49
N PRO A 7 4.56 11.02 -0.89
CA PRO A 7 5.01 11.53 -2.19
C PRO A 7 6.54 11.48 -2.43
N ARG A 8 7.35 11.34 -1.38
CA ARG A 8 8.81 11.26 -1.49
C ARG A 8 9.30 9.90 -1.95
N SER A 9 8.45 8.87 -1.94
CA SER A 9 8.78 7.54 -2.46
C SER A 9 9.02 7.48 -3.97
N GLY A 10 8.74 8.56 -4.70
CA GLY A 10 8.96 8.65 -6.14
C GLY A 10 7.86 7.96 -6.97
N SER A 11 8.17 7.66 -8.23
CA SER A 11 7.25 7.04 -9.19
C SER A 11 7.30 5.52 -9.15
N PHE A 12 6.32 4.87 -9.79
CA PHE A 12 6.29 3.40 -9.96
C PHE A 12 7.15 2.88 -11.12
N GLU A 13 7.90 3.74 -11.82
CA GLU A 13 8.78 3.34 -12.93
C GLU A 13 9.70 2.15 -12.61
N PRO A 14 10.31 2.04 -11.41
CA PRO A 14 11.16 0.90 -11.05
C PRO A 14 10.45 -0.45 -11.07
N LEU A 15 9.10 -0.50 -11.05
CA LEU A 15 8.35 -1.76 -11.13
C LEU A 15 8.57 -2.49 -12.45
N ARG A 16 9.00 -1.80 -13.52
CA ARG A 16 9.38 -2.44 -14.80
C ARG A 16 10.53 -3.44 -14.64
N ALA A 17 11.35 -3.29 -13.61
CA ALA A 17 12.48 -4.16 -13.32
C ALA A 17 12.12 -5.38 -12.47
N VAL A 18 10.85 -5.54 -12.06
CA VAL A 18 10.41 -6.70 -11.26
C VAL A 18 10.49 -7.97 -12.13
N PRO A 19 11.29 -8.98 -11.75
CA PRO A 19 11.46 -10.20 -12.53
C PRO A 19 10.15 -10.93 -12.77
N GLU A 20 10.00 -11.59 -13.92
CA GLU A 20 8.85 -12.45 -14.20
C GLU A 20 8.63 -13.50 -13.10
N GLY A 21 7.36 -13.86 -12.88
CA GLY A 21 6.97 -14.78 -11.81
C GLY A 21 7.11 -14.24 -10.38
N LYS A 22 7.49 -12.96 -10.21
CA LYS A 22 7.46 -12.26 -8.92
C LYS A 22 6.28 -11.29 -8.82
N THR A 23 5.73 -11.19 -7.62
CA THR A 23 4.70 -10.20 -7.24
C THR A 23 5.35 -9.03 -6.50
N ALA A 24 5.00 -7.81 -6.88
CA ALA A 24 5.37 -6.60 -6.17
C ALA A 24 4.26 -6.22 -5.16
N VAL A 25 4.62 -6.19 -3.88
CA VAL A 25 3.72 -5.73 -2.82
C VAL A 25 3.93 -4.22 -2.61
N LEU A 26 2.89 -3.43 -2.85
CA LEU A 26 2.85 -1.98 -2.73
C LEU A 26 2.40 -1.59 -1.32
N GLY A 27 3.31 -1.04 -0.54
CA GLY A 27 3.04 -0.47 0.78
C GLY A 27 2.46 0.93 0.64
N LEU A 28 1.15 1.06 0.47
CA LEU A 28 0.47 2.33 0.17
C LEU A 28 -0.25 2.94 1.38
N VAL A 29 -0.38 2.18 2.46
CA VAL A 29 -1.08 2.62 3.68
C VAL A 29 -0.07 2.96 4.77
N THR A 30 -0.14 4.19 5.29
CA THR A 30 0.85 4.66 6.27
C THR A 30 0.68 3.97 7.63
N THR A 31 1.78 3.60 8.28
CA THR A 31 1.81 3.10 9.66
C THR A 31 2.46 4.10 10.63
N LYS A 32 2.86 5.27 10.13
CA LYS A 32 3.55 6.32 10.88
C LYS A 32 2.60 7.37 11.48
N SER A 33 1.36 7.44 10.99
CA SER A 33 0.38 8.45 11.41
C SER A 33 -1.07 7.97 11.29
N GLY A 34 -1.97 8.59 12.05
CA GLY A 34 -3.43 8.38 11.98
C GLY A 34 -4.13 8.87 10.71
N ARG A 35 -3.39 9.23 9.64
CA ARG A 35 -3.99 9.53 8.33
C ARG A 35 -4.84 8.34 7.89
N ARG A 36 -6.03 8.61 7.37
CA ARG A 36 -6.92 7.57 6.83
C ARG A 36 -6.88 7.61 5.30
N GLU A 37 -6.20 6.64 4.71
CA GLU A 37 -6.30 6.35 3.29
C GLU A 37 -7.74 5.98 2.91
N THR A 38 -8.13 6.28 1.67
CA THR A 38 -9.44 5.89 1.14
C THR A 38 -9.31 4.78 0.10
N VAL A 39 -10.40 4.06 -0.15
CA VAL A 39 -10.44 3.04 -1.22
C VAL A 39 -10.10 3.66 -2.57
N ASP A 40 -10.69 4.82 -2.89
CA ASP A 40 -10.47 5.50 -4.17
C ASP A 40 -9.01 5.93 -4.36
N GLU A 41 -8.38 6.46 -3.31
CA GLU A 41 -6.95 6.83 -3.34
C GLU A 41 -6.07 5.61 -3.61
N LEU A 42 -6.32 4.50 -2.91
CA LEU A 42 -5.53 3.29 -3.05
C LEU A 42 -5.75 2.62 -4.41
N SER A 43 -6.99 2.56 -4.89
CA SER A 43 -7.32 2.05 -6.23
C SER A 43 -6.64 2.86 -7.33
N ALA A 44 -6.66 4.19 -7.25
CA ALA A 44 -5.98 5.05 -8.22
C ALA A 44 -4.46 4.83 -8.24
N ARG A 45 -3.84 4.61 -7.07
CA ARG A 45 -2.40 4.31 -6.97
C ARG A 45 -2.05 2.92 -7.50
N ILE A 46 -2.91 1.93 -7.31
CA ILE A 46 -2.73 0.59 -7.90
C ILE A 46 -2.87 0.66 -9.42
N GLU A 47 -3.84 1.42 -9.93
CA GLU A 47 -4.02 1.65 -11.37
C GLU A 47 -2.74 2.28 -11.98
N GLU A 48 -2.19 3.30 -11.34
CA GLU A 48 -0.93 3.94 -11.76
C GLU A 48 0.23 2.93 -11.78
N ALA A 49 0.35 2.08 -10.75
CA ALA A 49 1.37 1.04 -10.70
C ALA A 49 1.18 -0.02 -11.79
N SER A 50 -0.06 -0.30 -12.18
CA SER A 50 -0.39 -1.31 -13.20
C SER A 50 0.15 -0.97 -14.59
N ALA A 51 0.42 0.33 -14.86
CA ALA A 51 1.10 0.78 -16.07
C ALA A 51 2.57 0.31 -16.18
N PHE A 52 3.15 -0.18 -15.07
CA PHE A 52 4.56 -0.58 -14.99
C PHE A 52 4.77 -2.06 -14.66
N CYS A 53 3.79 -2.71 -14.03
CA CYS A 53 3.81 -4.14 -13.72
C CYS A 53 2.37 -4.68 -13.81
N PRO A 54 2.12 -5.84 -14.45
CA PRO A 54 0.77 -6.37 -14.62
C PRO A 54 0.00 -6.49 -13.31
N LEU A 55 -1.30 -6.17 -13.34
CA LEU A 55 -2.16 -6.08 -12.14
C LEU A 55 -2.18 -7.38 -11.32
N GLU A 56 -2.14 -8.54 -11.99
CA GLU A 56 -2.08 -9.87 -11.38
C GLU A 56 -0.77 -10.15 -10.63
N ARG A 57 0.26 -9.32 -10.85
CA ARG A 57 1.55 -9.34 -10.16
C ARG A 57 1.71 -8.21 -9.15
N LEU A 58 0.63 -7.50 -8.84
CA LEU A 58 0.60 -6.49 -7.79
C LEU A 58 -0.16 -6.99 -6.55
N ALA A 59 0.19 -6.44 -5.40
CA ALA A 59 -0.53 -6.65 -4.14
C ALA A 59 -0.48 -5.38 -3.29
N LEU A 60 -1.43 -5.22 -2.39
CA LEU A 60 -1.54 -4.07 -1.48
C LEU A 60 -1.17 -4.47 -0.05
N SER A 61 -0.39 -3.63 0.63
CA SER A 61 -0.11 -3.76 2.06
C SER A 61 0.01 -2.39 2.75
N PRO A 62 0.09 -2.35 4.09
CA PRO A 62 0.69 -1.21 4.77
C PRO A 62 2.15 -1.06 4.38
N GLN A 63 2.72 0.13 4.61
CA GLN A 63 4.14 0.38 4.38
C GLN A 63 5.04 -0.51 5.25
N CYS A 64 4.65 -0.77 6.49
CA CYS A 64 5.40 -1.54 7.46
C CYS A 64 4.44 -2.26 8.41
N GLY A 65 4.96 -2.98 9.41
CA GLY A 65 4.12 -3.45 10.51
C GLY A 65 3.56 -2.29 11.35
N PHE A 66 2.45 -2.55 12.05
CA PHE A 66 1.90 -1.61 13.04
C PHE A 66 2.67 -1.62 14.38
N ALA A 67 3.53 -2.62 14.59
CA ALA A 67 4.38 -2.72 15.78
C ALA A 67 5.20 -1.44 15.98
N THR A 68 5.29 -0.99 17.24
CA THR A 68 5.90 0.28 17.60
C THR A 68 7.36 0.34 17.19
N SER A 69 7.72 1.39 16.44
CA SER A 69 9.12 1.80 16.34
C SER A 69 9.59 2.46 17.66
N ILE A 70 10.89 2.66 17.83
CA ILE A 70 11.49 3.32 19.01
C ILE A 70 10.87 4.71 19.29
N LEU A 71 10.29 5.35 18.27
CA LEU A 71 9.66 6.68 18.35
C LEU A 71 8.17 6.64 18.73
N GLY A 72 7.54 5.46 18.79
CA GLY A 72 6.10 5.31 18.92
C GLY A 72 5.38 5.66 17.61
N ASN A 73 4.42 4.83 17.21
CA ASN A 73 3.51 5.19 16.13
C ASN A 73 2.31 5.89 16.80
N ASP A 74 1.93 7.09 16.36
CA ASP A 74 0.73 7.77 16.83
C ASP A 74 -0.52 7.15 16.17
N LEU A 75 -0.79 5.90 16.53
CA LEU A 75 -1.86 5.08 16.01
C LEU A 75 -2.63 4.44 17.15
N THR A 76 -3.96 4.56 17.11
CA THR A 76 -4.84 3.79 17.96
C THR A 76 -5.15 2.43 17.32
N VAL A 77 -5.61 1.47 18.12
CA VAL A 77 -6.14 0.19 17.60
C VAL A 77 -7.28 0.40 16.60
N GLU A 78 -8.05 1.49 16.76
CA GLU A 78 -9.12 1.85 15.83
C GLU A 78 -8.56 2.32 14.48
N ASP A 79 -7.45 3.06 14.49
CA ASP A 79 -6.79 3.45 13.24
C ASP A 79 -6.21 2.23 12.52
N GLU A 80 -5.61 1.29 13.25
CA GLU A 80 -5.13 0.02 12.67
C GLU A 80 -6.27 -0.77 12.03
N ARG A 81 -7.41 -0.89 12.72
CA ARG A 81 -8.60 -1.57 12.20
C ARG A 81 -9.12 -0.89 10.94
N SER A 82 -9.31 0.42 10.98
CA SER A 82 -9.81 1.20 9.85
C SER A 82 -8.89 1.07 8.62
N LYS A 83 -7.58 1.04 8.83
CA LYS A 83 -6.58 0.82 7.78
C LYS A 83 -6.69 -0.58 7.17
N LEU A 84 -6.78 -1.63 8.00
CA LEU A 84 -6.93 -3.01 7.53
C LEU A 84 -8.25 -3.22 6.77
N GLU A 85 -9.35 -2.62 7.24
CA GLU A 85 -10.63 -2.64 6.53
C GLU A 85 -10.56 -1.96 5.17
N THR A 86 -9.86 -0.82 5.09
CA THR A 86 -9.67 -0.09 3.83
C THR A 86 -8.84 -0.90 2.85
N ILE A 87 -7.78 -1.56 3.31
CA ILE A 87 -6.97 -2.47 2.50
C ILE A 87 -7.83 -3.62 1.97
N ALA A 88 -8.60 -4.28 2.84
CA ALA A 88 -9.44 -5.40 2.45
C ALA A 88 -10.49 -4.99 1.41
N LYS A 89 -11.19 -3.87 1.63
CA LYS A 89 -12.18 -3.33 0.69
C LYS A 89 -11.56 -2.99 -0.67
N THR A 90 -10.40 -2.32 -0.66
CA THR A 90 -9.67 -1.99 -1.89
C THR A 90 -9.25 -3.25 -2.62
N ALA A 91 -8.70 -4.23 -1.90
CA ALA A 91 -8.26 -5.47 -2.51
C ALA A 91 -9.42 -6.26 -3.14
N SER A 92 -10.58 -6.32 -2.47
CA SER A 92 -11.80 -6.92 -3.03
C SER A 92 -12.31 -6.18 -4.26
N LEU A 93 -12.19 -4.85 -4.31
CA LEU A 93 -12.62 -4.06 -5.47
C LEU A 93 -11.70 -4.27 -6.68
N VAL A 94 -10.40 -4.41 -6.45
CA VAL A 94 -9.39 -4.47 -7.52
C VAL A 94 -9.17 -5.89 -8.04
N TRP A 95 -9.19 -6.91 -7.17
CA TRP A 95 -8.86 -8.30 -7.50
C TRP A 95 -9.97 -9.32 -7.23
N GLY A 96 -11.12 -8.91 -6.69
CA GLY A 96 -12.28 -9.78 -6.45
C GLY A 96 -13.19 -9.90 -7.66
#